data_AF-A0A350JH17-F1
#
_entry.id   AF-A0A350JH17-F1
#
_cell.length_a   1.000
_cell.length_b   1.000
_cell.length_c   1.000
_cell.angle_alpha   90.00
_cell.angle_beta   90.00
_cell.angle_gamma   90.00
#
_symmetry.space_group_name_H-M   'P 1'
#
loop_
_entity.id
_entity.type
_entity.pdbx_description
1 polymer ?
#
loop_
_entity_poly.entity_id
_entity_poly.type
_entity_poly.pdbx_seq_one_letter_code
_entity_poly.pdbx_strand_id
1 'polypeptide(L)'
;MSLLLINFAQKLQIMRISGILSLCMLAFTGLHAQTGPGGVGSSATNILWIQGDSCLRGNGLVAGNTQLAATLVDQSGNGNDIYQSSSSRRGRISSNYQNGHAAIDFDGTNDFYYNDFGVANFTELETFTVMNFDLATQPSGNTDYLYRIGAANTQSVGFTRANTNSGALANHYLSYTEGNARWGPTLTNSVSIHTQSFTGTTPFHFLRTNGQDQTVDAHNSAINIGSEINLGRYANPLRHPFDGKLLEMIIFSSNLNVTQRVILENHLASKYALTMAANDKFAHDVGHGNDVTGIGQESATDNHTDSRGASIVQISAANDLEDGEYLLWGHDGGGTGTDTTEVPAAYVAATGQKMNQEWRVDLSGGDNTLGTMTIVFDLTGAMFGLDAA
;
A
#
# COMPACT_ATOMS: atom_id res chain seq x y z
N MET A 1 11.21 -31.49 -14.16
CA MET A 1 9.96 -30.79 -14.53
C MET A 1 8.82 -31.71 -14.15
N SER A 2 8.43 -31.70 -12.88
CA SER A 2 7.45 -32.63 -12.33
C SER A 2 6.07 -31.96 -12.34
N LEU A 3 5.19 -32.48 -13.19
CA LEU A 3 3.79 -32.09 -13.25
C LEU A 3 3.06 -32.79 -12.10
N LEU A 4 2.54 -32.02 -11.14
CA LEU A 4 1.71 -32.55 -10.06
C LEU A 4 0.27 -32.68 -10.60
N LEU A 5 -0.15 -33.91 -10.90
CA LEU A 5 -1.56 -34.21 -11.18
C LEU A 5 -2.30 -34.44 -9.85
N ILE A 6 -3.26 -33.56 -9.52
CA ILE A 6 -4.19 -33.76 -8.41
C ILE A 6 -5.47 -34.37 -8.99
N ASN A 7 -5.81 -35.58 -8.54
CA ASN A 7 -6.94 -36.38 -9.00
C ASN A 7 -8.09 -36.23 -7.99
N PHE A 8 -9.17 -35.53 -8.34
CA PHE A 8 -10.36 -35.46 -7.50
C PHE A 8 -11.34 -36.58 -7.87
N ALA A 9 -11.42 -37.60 -7.01
CA ALA A 9 -12.52 -38.56 -7.07
C ALA A 9 -12.92 -38.96 -5.65
N GLN A 10 -13.96 -38.34 -5.10
CA GLN A 10 -14.77 -38.98 -4.06
C GLN A 10 -16.27 -38.76 -4.27
N LYS A 11 -16.97 -39.89 -4.36
CA LYS A 11 -18.41 -40.07 -4.53
C LYS A 11 -19.20 -39.45 -3.37
N LEU A 12 -20.20 -38.64 -3.71
CA LEU A 12 -21.22 -38.20 -2.77
C LEU A 12 -22.27 -39.32 -2.57
N GLN A 13 -22.21 -40.03 -1.44
CA GLN A 13 -23.32 -40.90 -1.01
C GLN A 13 -24.33 -40.09 -0.18
N ILE A 14 -25.56 -39.99 -0.67
CA ILE A 14 -26.68 -39.36 0.04
C ILE A 14 -27.16 -40.31 1.14
N MET A 15 -26.83 -40.02 2.40
CA MET A 15 -27.42 -40.66 3.57
C MET A 15 -28.50 -39.76 4.16
N ARG A 16 -29.75 -40.24 4.19
CA ARG A 16 -30.88 -39.57 4.86
C ARG A 16 -30.73 -39.75 6.36
N ILE A 17 -30.59 -38.64 7.11
CA ILE A 17 -30.71 -38.64 8.57
C ILE A 17 -31.83 -37.67 8.96
N SER A 18 -32.88 -38.22 9.56
CA SER A 18 -33.93 -37.49 10.26
C SER A 18 -33.51 -37.34 11.73
N GLY A 19 -33.53 -36.12 12.27
CA GLY A 19 -33.52 -35.90 13.71
C GLY A 19 -32.56 -34.81 14.21
N ILE A 20 -33.16 -33.80 14.83
CA ILE A 20 -32.58 -32.77 15.72
C ILE A 20 -31.72 -31.72 15.01
N LEU A 21 -32.38 -30.58 14.75
CA LEU A 21 -31.79 -29.33 14.29
C LEU A 21 -30.95 -28.71 15.43
N SER A 22 -29.74 -29.24 15.66
CA SER A 22 -28.72 -28.54 16.42
C SER A 22 -28.03 -27.59 15.46
N LEU A 23 -28.41 -26.31 15.51
CA LEU A 23 -27.75 -25.23 14.79
C LEU A 23 -26.35 -25.03 15.42
N CYS A 24 -25.41 -25.91 15.07
CA CYS A 24 -24.00 -25.58 15.16
C CYS A 24 -23.75 -24.50 14.12
N MET A 25 -23.84 -23.23 14.54
CA MET A 25 -23.03 -22.20 13.91
C MET A 25 -21.58 -22.69 14.01
N LEU A 26 -21.07 -23.31 12.95
CA LEU A 26 -19.66 -23.15 12.66
C LEU A 26 -19.50 -21.65 12.47
N ALA A 27 -19.03 -20.98 13.52
CA ALA A 27 -18.33 -19.73 13.33
C ALA A 27 -17.14 -20.09 12.44
N PHE A 28 -17.28 -19.89 11.14
CA PHE A 28 -16.15 -19.59 10.30
C PHE A 28 -15.61 -18.29 10.90
N THR A 29 -14.71 -18.40 11.88
CA THR A 29 -13.75 -17.33 12.11
C THR A 29 -13.01 -17.25 10.80
N GLY A 30 -13.47 -16.37 9.91
CA GLY A 30 -12.72 -16.06 8.71
C GLY A 30 -11.33 -15.73 9.21
N LEU A 31 -10.35 -16.56 8.84
CA LEU A 31 -8.97 -16.12 8.84
C LEU A 31 -9.01 -14.87 7.96
N HIS A 32 -8.93 -13.71 8.59
CA HIS A 32 -8.94 -12.45 7.88
C HIS A 32 -7.61 -12.39 7.16
N ALA A 33 -7.61 -12.90 5.92
CA ALA A 33 -6.52 -12.67 4.99
C ALA A 33 -6.23 -11.17 5.01
N GLN A 34 -4.95 -10.82 5.03
CA GLN A 34 -4.53 -9.43 5.03
C GLN A 34 -4.78 -8.90 3.60
N THR A 35 -5.87 -8.14 3.44
CA THR A 35 -6.37 -7.64 2.15
C THR A 35 -5.96 -6.21 1.86
N GLY A 36 -5.16 -5.60 2.73
CA GLY A 36 -4.59 -4.27 2.48
C GLY A 36 -3.53 -4.26 1.37
N PRO A 37 -2.89 -3.11 1.13
CA PRO A 37 -1.85 -2.99 0.11
C PRO A 37 -0.69 -3.95 0.39
N GLY A 38 -0.13 -4.59 -0.65
CA GLY A 38 0.87 -5.65 -0.51
C GLY A 38 0.40 -6.87 0.30
N GLY A 39 -0.90 -6.98 0.55
CA GLY A 39 -1.48 -7.91 1.52
C GLY A 39 -1.05 -7.64 2.95
N VAL A 40 -0.81 -6.37 3.31
CA VAL A 40 -0.50 -5.94 4.67
C VAL A 40 -1.65 -5.15 5.25
N GLY A 41 -2.11 -5.55 6.42
CA GLY A 41 -3.24 -4.95 7.12
C GLY A 41 -4.60 -5.32 6.52
N SER A 42 -5.62 -4.68 7.06
CA SER A 42 -7.01 -4.74 6.58
C SER A 42 -7.71 -3.41 6.94
N SER A 43 -9.01 -3.30 6.72
CA SER A 43 -9.79 -2.14 7.19
C SER A 43 -9.69 -1.91 8.70
N ALA A 44 -9.31 -2.93 9.49
CA ALA A 44 -9.11 -2.77 10.93
C ALA A 44 -7.85 -1.96 11.31
N THR A 45 -6.83 -1.91 10.44
CA THR A 45 -5.54 -1.27 10.76
C THR A 45 -5.14 -0.18 9.76
N ASN A 46 -5.54 -0.32 8.49
CA ASN A 46 -5.38 0.70 7.45
C ASN A 46 -6.51 1.71 7.59
N ILE A 47 -6.21 2.94 7.99
CA ILE A 47 -7.19 4.01 8.23
C ILE A 47 -7.61 4.69 6.93
N LEU A 48 -6.63 4.95 6.06
CA LEU A 48 -6.82 5.73 4.84
C LEU A 48 -5.90 5.19 3.75
N TRP A 49 -6.49 4.93 2.58
CA TRP A 49 -5.75 4.52 1.41
C TRP A 49 -6.21 5.29 0.18
N ILE A 50 -5.36 6.21 -0.30
CA ILE A 50 -5.62 7.04 -1.47
C ILE A 50 -4.70 6.60 -2.61
N GLN A 51 -5.27 6.40 -3.79
CA GLN A 51 -4.55 6.06 -5.01
C GLN A 51 -4.95 7.01 -6.14
N GLY A 52 -3.97 7.51 -6.89
CA GLY A 52 -4.21 8.29 -8.11
C GLY A 52 -5.07 7.52 -9.11
N ASP A 53 -4.85 6.22 -9.29
CA ASP A 53 -5.65 5.39 -10.19
C ASP A 53 -7.11 5.23 -9.77
N SER A 54 -7.37 5.17 -8.47
CA SER A 54 -8.76 5.08 -7.96
C SER A 54 -9.54 6.36 -8.23
N CYS A 55 -8.85 7.50 -8.33
CA CYS A 55 -9.46 8.76 -8.76
C CYS A 55 -10.00 8.65 -10.20
N LEU A 56 -9.43 7.82 -11.08
CA LEU A 56 -9.98 7.61 -12.42
C LEU A 56 -11.26 6.75 -12.42
N ARG A 57 -11.43 5.87 -11.43
CA ARG A 57 -12.50 4.85 -11.39
C ARG A 57 -13.74 5.29 -10.61
N GLY A 58 -13.60 6.17 -9.62
CA GLY A 58 -14.63 6.47 -8.61
C GLY A 58 -15.31 7.84 -8.72
N ASN A 59 -15.58 8.35 -9.93
CA ASN A 59 -16.12 9.71 -10.19
C ASN A 59 -15.08 10.84 -10.04
N GLY A 60 -13.78 10.53 -10.04
CA GLY A 60 -12.72 11.48 -9.68
C GLY A 60 -12.25 12.43 -10.79
N LEU A 61 -12.97 12.53 -11.91
CA LEU A 61 -12.76 13.60 -12.90
C LEU A 61 -14.06 14.35 -13.18
N VAL A 62 -13.96 15.67 -13.30
CA VAL A 62 -15.03 16.44 -13.94
C VAL A 62 -15.07 16.03 -15.42
N ALA A 63 -16.22 15.57 -15.92
CA ALA A 63 -16.35 15.01 -17.27
C ALA A 63 -15.66 15.88 -18.34
N GLY A 64 -14.72 15.29 -19.10
CA GLY A 64 -13.95 15.97 -20.14
C GLY A 64 -12.82 16.88 -19.65
N ASN A 65 -12.45 16.82 -18.37
CA ASN A 65 -11.39 17.63 -17.76
C ASN A 65 -10.44 16.75 -16.91
N THR A 66 -9.19 17.21 -16.75
CA THR A 66 -8.19 16.62 -15.85
C THR A 66 -8.35 17.10 -14.40
N GLN A 67 -9.27 18.02 -14.11
CA GLN A 67 -9.55 18.45 -12.74
C GLN A 67 -10.17 17.31 -11.91
N LEU A 68 -9.64 17.10 -10.71
CA LEU A 68 -10.16 16.09 -9.78
C LEU A 68 -11.55 16.46 -9.26
N ALA A 69 -12.30 15.43 -8.88
CA ALA A 69 -13.57 15.60 -8.20
C ALA A 69 -13.40 16.19 -6.80
N ALA A 70 -14.54 16.55 -6.20
CA ALA A 70 -14.56 17.10 -4.85
C ALA A 70 -14.09 16.10 -3.79
N THR A 71 -14.12 14.80 -4.08
CA THR A 71 -13.85 13.72 -3.15
C THR A 71 -12.80 12.78 -3.73
N LEU A 72 -11.79 12.44 -2.94
CA LEU A 72 -10.87 11.34 -3.20
C LEU A 72 -11.30 10.17 -2.31
N VAL A 73 -11.67 9.07 -2.96
CA VAL A 73 -12.31 7.92 -2.31
C VAL A 73 -11.27 7.07 -1.59
N ASP A 74 -11.54 6.78 -0.32
CA ASP A 74 -10.76 5.89 0.51
C ASP A 74 -10.91 4.42 0.07
N GLN A 75 -9.77 3.76 -0.14
CA GLN A 75 -9.69 2.35 -0.53
C GLN A 75 -9.44 1.41 0.67
N SER A 76 -9.28 1.95 1.89
CA SER A 76 -8.97 1.16 3.08
C SER A 76 -10.14 0.30 3.56
N GLY A 77 -11.37 0.63 3.13
CA GLY A 77 -12.61 0.02 3.60
C GLY A 77 -13.26 0.76 4.78
N ASN A 78 -12.69 1.88 5.25
CA ASN A 78 -13.25 2.67 6.35
C ASN A 78 -14.14 3.84 5.90
N GLY A 79 -14.11 4.20 4.62
CA GLY A 79 -14.90 5.32 4.11
C GLY A 79 -14.40 6.68 4.60
N ASN A 80 -13.10 6.77 4.92
CA ASN A 80 -12.44 8.00 5.37
C ASN A 80 -12.11 8.95 4.20
N ASP A 81 -13.01 9.08 3.24
CA ASP A 81 -12.86 9.91 2.05
C ASP A 81 -12.38 11.33 2.38
N ILE A 82 -11.44 11.87 1.60
CA ILE A 82 -10.92 13.23 1.77
C ILE A 82 -11.51 14.16 0.72
N TYR A 83 -11.84 15.40 1.12
CA TYR A 83 -12.65 16.29 0.28
C TYR A 83 -12.13 17.73 0.15
N GLN A 84 -12.56 18.37 -0.94
CA GLN A 84 -12.35 19.77 -1.27
C GLN A 84 -13.57 20.31 -2.05
N SER A 85 -14.35 21.16 -1.40
CA SER A 85 -15.56 21.71 -2.02
C SER A 85 -15.27 22.79 -3.08
N SER A 86 -14.19 23.56 -2.95
CA SER A 86 -13.84 24.63 -3.89
C SER A 86 -13.06 24.08 -5.09
N SER A 87 -13.65 24.09 -6.29
CA SER A 87 -12.99 23.59 -7.50
C SER A 87 -11.66 24.28 -7.80
N SER A 88 -11.53 25.58 -7.50
CA SER A 88 -10.27 26.33 -7.67
C SER A 88 -9.16 25.98 -6.69
N ARG A 89 -9.36 24.98 -5.83
CA ARG A 89 -8.41 24.48 -4.82
C ARG A 89 -8.25 22.96 -4.87
N ARG A 90 -8.68 22.35 -5.98
CA ARG A 90 -8.59 20.91 -6.22
C ARG A 90 -7.43 20.67 -7.16
N GLY A 91 -6.60 19.70 -6.79
CA GLY A 91 -5.56 19.17 -7.66
C GLY A 91 -6.10 18.64 -8.98
N ARG A 92 -5.19 18.28 -9.87
CA ARG A 92 -5.49 17.69 -11.17
C ARG A 92 -5.03 16.25 -11.22
N ILE A 93 -5.53 15.47 -12.17
CA ILE A 93 -4.96 14.17 -12.48
C ILE A 93 -3.84 14.35 -13.50
N SER A 94 -2.72 13.68 -13.25
CA SER A 94 -1.72 13.34 -14.24
C SER A 94 -1.93 11.86 -14.60
N SER A 95 -2.67 11.61 -15.68
CA SER A 95 -2.88 10.25 -16.18
C SER A 95 -1.61 9.69 -16.79
N ASN A 96 -1.29 8.41 -16.56
CA ASN A 96 -0.12 7.75 -17.13
C ASN A 96 1.20 8.47 -16.79
N TYR A 97 1.45 8.67 -15.50
CA TYR A 97 2.60 9.41 -14.98
C TYR A 97 3.82 8.50 -14.76
N GLN A 98 3.76 7.63 -13.75
CA GLN A 98 4.85 6.71 -13.42
C GLN A 98 4.38 5.27 -13.68
N ASN A 99 5.13 4.54 -14.52
CA ASN A 99 4.84 3.15 -14.87
C ASN A 99 3.39 2.89 -15.31
N GLY A 100 2.77 3.81 -16.07
CA GLY A 100 1.36 3.63 -16.47
C GLY A 100 0.34 4.21 -15.48
N HIS A 101 0.73 4.44 -14.23
CA HIS A 101 -0.17 4.81 -13.14
C HIS A 101 -0.40 6.32 -13.05
N ALA A 102 -1.59 6.70 -12.61
CA ALA A 102 -1.99 8.09 -12.44
C ALA A 102 -1.50 8.68 -11.11
N ALA A 103 -1.35 10.01 -11.09
CA ALA A 103 -0.98 10.78 -9.91
C ALA A 103 -1.90 11.99 -9.72
N ILE A 104 -2.09 12.39 -8.46
CA ILE A 104 -2.74 13.64 -8.05
C ILE A 104 -1.68 14.74 -8.09
N ASP A 105 -1.89 15.73 -8.94
CA ASP A 105 -1.02 16.89 -9.18
C ASP A 105 -1.50 18.09 -8.35
N PHE A 106 -0.62 18.61 -7.49
CA PHE A 106 -0.85 19.81 -6.68
C PHE A 106 -0.01 20.95 -7.24
N ASP A 107 -0.65 22.07 -7.54
CA ASP A 107 -0.07 23.16 -8.33
C ASP A 107 0.84 24.14 -7.56
N GLY A 108 1.20 23.84 -6.32
CA GLY A 108 2.01 24.72 -5.48
C GLY A 108 1.33 26.04 -5.09
N THR A 109 0.02 26.20 -5.36
CA THR A 109 -0.69 27.46 -5.11
C THR A 109 -1.69 27.33 -3.98
N ASN A 110 -2.67 26.42 -4.11
CA ASN A 110 -3.76 26.35 -3.13
C ASN A 110 -4.47 24.99 -3.05
N ASP A 111 -3.98 23.98 -3.76
CA ASP A 111 -4.62 22.67 -3.81
C ASP A 111 -4.53 21.94 -2.47
N PHE A 112 -5.66 21.44 -1.96
CA PHE A 112 -5.66 20.59 -0.77
C PHE A 112 -6.91 19.73 -0.68
N TYR A 113 -6.83 18.66 0.10
CA TYR A 113 -7.96 17.84 0.55
C TYR A 113 -7.91 17.69 2.07
N TYR A 114 -9.07 17.52 2.69
CA TYR A 114 -9.19 17.44 4.14
C TYR A 114 -10.19 16.35 4.55
N ASN A 115 -9.93 15.74 5.71
CA ASN A 115 -10.91 15.00 6.47
C ASN A 115 -10.53 15.01 7.97
N ASP A 116 -11.50 14.71 8.82
CA ASP A 116 -11.26 14.29 10.20
C ASP A 116 -11.82 12.88 10.36
N PHE A 117 -10.97 11.92 10.67
CA PHE A 117 -11.38 10.52 10.80
C PHE A 117 -12.34 10.28 11.99
N GLY A 118 -12.48 11.25 12.90
CA GLY A 118 -13.42 11.16 14.02
C GLY A 118 -13.08 10.06 15.03
N VAL A 119 -11.81 9.67 15.11
CA VAL A 119 -11.27 8.64 16.01
C VAL A 119 -10.50 9.28 17.17
N ALA A 120 -10.13 8.47 18.15
CA ALA A 120 -9.25 8.92 19.23
C ALA A 120 -7.88 9.36 18.68
N ASN A 121 -7.21 10.24 19.41
CA ASN A 121 -5.88 10.71 19.04
C ASN A 121 -4.89 9.54 18.93
N PHE A 122 -4.07 9.57 17.90
CA PHE A 122 -3.02 8.59 17.67
C PHE A 122 -1.82 8.87 18.57
N THR A 123 -1.26 7.80 19.13
CA THR A 123 0.06 7.81 19.78
C THR A 123 1.12 7.14 18.90
N GLU A 124 0.68 6.42 17.87
CA GLU A 124 1.50 5.74 16.87
C GLU A 124 0.81 5.85 15.51
N LEU A 125 1.60 5.90 14.45
CA LEU A 125 1.10 6.02 13.09
C LEU A 125 2.19 5.54 12.13
N GLU A 126 1.81 4.89 11.05
CA GLU A 126 2.73 4.62 9.94
C GLU A 126 2.15 5.09 8.62
N THR A 127 2.94 5.83 7.85
CA THR A 127 2.51 6.37 6.55
C THR A 127 3.45 5.91 5.44
N PHE A 128 2.88 5.44 4.34
CA PHE A 128 3.59 5.20 3.09
C PHE A 128 3.10 6.19 2.07
N THR A 129 4.03 6.87 1.40
CA THR A 129 3.71 7.80 0.32
C THR A 129 4.58 7.53 -0.90
N VAL A 130 3.98 7.48 -2.07
CA VAL A 130 4.68 7.46 -3.36
C VAL A 130 4.45 8.78 -4.02
N MET A 131 5.49 9.60 -4.12
CA MET A 131 5.36 11.00 -4.51
C MET A 131 6.64 11.54 -5.14
N ASN A 132 6.53 12.67 -5.84
CA ASN A 132 7.66 13.53 -6.19
C ASN A 132 7.31 15.01 -5.95
N PHE A 133 8.34 15.82 -5.76
CA PHE A 133 8.22 17.27 -5.85
C PHE A 133 8.44 17.72 -7.30
N ASP A 134 7.78 18.77 -7.74
CA ASP A 134 7.92 19.26 -9.12
C ASP A 134 9.14 20.17 -9.30
N LEU A 135 9.40 21.03 -8.31
CA LEU A 135 10.56 21.94 -8.38
C LEU A 135 11.86 21.18 -8.13
N ALA A 136 12.84 21.40 -9.02
CA ALA A 136 14.20 20.88 -8.87
C ALA A 136 14.90 21.44 -7.61
N THR A 137 14.61 22.70 -7.27
CA THR A 137 15.09 23.35 -6.05
C THR A 137 13.97 24.16 -5.42
N GLN A 138 13.73 23.92 -4.14
CA GLN A 138 12.80 24.67 -3.32
C GLN A 138 13.24 26.15 -3.23
N PRO A 139 12.37 27.12 -3.54
CA PRO A 139 12.67 28.53 -3.40
C PRO A 139 13.03 28.92 -1.96
N SER A 140 13.93 29.90 -1.80
CA SER A 140 14.30 30.41 -0.47
C SER A 140 13.07 30.93 0.29
N GLY A 141 12.95 30.55 1.55
CA GLY A 141 11.84 30.88 2.43
C GLY A 141 10.57 30.06 2.17
N ASN A 142 10.60 29.08 1.26
CA ASN A 142 9.44 28.26 0.92
C ASN A 142 9.52 26.87 1.59
N THR A 143 8.35 26.26 1.79
CA THR A 143 8.16 24.95 2.41
C THR A 143 6.96 24.28 1.75
N ASP A 144 7.18 23.11 1.14
CA ASP A 144 6.15 22.30 0.50
C ASP A 144 5.71 21.21 1.48
N TYR A 145 4.44 21.23 1.92
CA TYR A 145 3.86 20.22 2.80
C TYR A 145 3.00 19.25 2.00
N LEU A 146 3.47 18.02 1.79
CA LEU A 146 2.62 16.98 1.19
C LEU A 146 1.40 16.73 2.06
N TYR A 147 1.60 16.56 3.37
CA TYR A 147 0.48 16.38 4.28
C TYR A 147 0.81 16.84 5.71
N ARG A 148 -0.25 17.02 6.48
CA ARG A 148 -0.22 17.15 7.94
C ARG A 148 -1.33 16.30 8.55
N ILE A 149 -1.00 15.50 9.54
CA ILE A 149 -1.96 14.77 10.38
C ILE A 149 -1.87 15.31 11.81
N GLY A 150 -2.99 15.72 12.38
CA GLY A 150 -3.09 16.29 13.73
C GLY A 150 -3.72 17.68 13.80
N ALA A 151 -4.28 18.02 14.96
CA ALA A 151 -5.09 19.21 15.16
C ALA A 151 -4.29 20.49 15.51
N ALA A 152 -3.15 20.37 16.20
CA ALA A 152 -2.30 21.52 16.56
C ALA A 152 -0.88 21.44 15.95
N ASN A 153 -0.19 22.58 15.83
CA ASN A 153 1.16 22.67 15.25
C ASN A 153 2.21 21.89 16.04
N THR A 154 2.04 21.78 17.36
CA THR A 154 2.93 21.04 18.26
C THR A 154 2.54 19.57 18.42
N GLN A 155 1.42 19.16 17.83
CA GLN A 155 0.77 17.85 17.98
C GLN A 155 0.30 17.34 16.61
N SER A 156 1.16 17.53 15.62
CA SER A 156 0.95 17.04 14.27
C SER A 156 2.23 16.44 13.70
N VAL A 157 2.07 15.58 12.73
CA VAL A 157 3.16 14.99 11.94
C VAL A 157 2.90 15.22 10.46
N GLY A 158 3.93 15.12 9.63
CA GLY A 158 3.80 15.41 8.21
C GLY A 158 5.04 15.01 7.42
N PHE A 159 4.92 15.08 6.10
CA PHE A 159 6.04 14.99 5.18
C PHE A 159 6.22 16.34 4.47
N THR A 160 7.41 16.92 4.60
CA THR A 160 7.66 18.30 4.17
C THR A 160 9.05 18.44 3.58
N ARG A 161 9.17 19.21 2.49
CA ARG A 161 10.45 19.69 1.97
C ARG A 161 10.55 21.19 2.18
N ALA A 162 11.67 21.65 2.73
CA ALA A 162 11.82 23.06 3.08
C ALA A 162 13.11 23.69 2.52
N ASN A 163 13.11 25.02 2.43
CA ASN A 163 14.29 25.86 2.26
C ASN A 163 14.14 27.13 3.13
N THR A 164 14.13 26.97 4.45
CA THR A 164 13.82 28.07 5.38
C THR A 164 15.00 29.01 5.63
N ASN A 165 16.24 28.58 5.38
CA ASN A 165 17.47 29.31 5.75
C ASN A 165 18.32 29.72 4.54
N SER A 166 17.71 30.23 3.47
CA SER A 166 18.42 30.83 2.32
C SER A 166 19.56 29.97 1.74
N GLY A 167 19.29 28.68 1.50
CA GLY A 167 20.20 27.80 0.76
C GLY A 167 20.96 26.76 1.59
N ALA A 168 21.24 27.00 2.89
CA ALA A 168 22.01 26.06 3.69
C ALA A 168 21.28 24.73 3.98
N LEU A 169 19.95 24.76 3.95
CA LEU A 169 19.06 23.59 4.12
C LEU A 169 18.04 23.52 2.99
N ALA A 170 18.43 23.93 1.77
CA ALA A 170 17.54 23.84 0.63
C ALA A 170 17.23 22.37 0.29
N ASN A 171 15.96 22.07 0.05
CA ASN A 171 15.45 20.74 -0.29
C ASN A 171 15.52 19.71 0.84
N HIS A 172 15.78 20.09 2.08
CA HIS A 172 15.81 19.11 3.17
C HIS A 172 14.42 18.70 3.62
N TYR A 173 14.30 17.43 4.03
CA TYR A 173 13.17 16.98 4.82
C TYR A 173 13.09 17.80 6.12
N LEU A 174 11.87 18.25 6.43
CA LEU A 174 11.54 18.98 7.65
C LEU A 174 10.39 18.30 8.38
N SER A 175 10.60 17.99 9.65
CA SER A 175 9.53 17.71 10.61
C SER A 175 9.39 18.90 11.54
N TYR A 176 8.22 19.54 11.56
CA TYR A 176 7.89 20.56 12.54
C TYR A 176 6.81 20.07 13.48
N THR A 177 7.21 19.72 14.70
CA THR A 177 6.32 19.29 15.76
C THR A 177 6.95 19.61 17.12
N GLU A 178 6.17 19.56 18.21
CA GLU A 178 6.62 20.00 19.54
C GLU A 178 7.15 21.46 19.58
N GLY A 179 6.83 22.27 18.58
CA GLY A 179 7.36 23.63 18.41
C GLY A 179 8.80 23.70 17.91
N ASN A 180 9.39 22.57 17.49
CA ASN A 180 10.78 22.45 17.05
C ASN A 180 10.85 21.95 15.60
N ALA A 181 11.80 22.52 14.84
CA ALA A 181 12.16 22.01 13.53
C ALA A 181 13.22 20.91 13.67
N ARG A 182 12.98 19.76 13.05
CA ARG A 182 13.92 18.64 12.92
C ARG A 182 14.16 18.37 11.46
N TRP A 183 15.42 18.12 11.12
CA TRP A 183 15.85 17.99 9.74
C TRP A 183 16.25 16.56 9.43
N GLY A 184 16.25 16.24 8.14
CA GLY A 184 16.71 14.94 7.66
C GLY A 184 17.45 15.07 6.33
N PRO A 185 17.37 14.04 5.47
CA PRO A 185 18.12 14.02 4.23
C PRO A 185 17.67 15.13 3.27
N THR A 186 18.52 15.42 2.29
CA THR A 186 18.11 16.19 1.12
C THR A 186 17.17 15.34 0.27
N LEU A 187 16.00 15.89 -0.03
CA LEU A 187 14.98 15.27 -0.87
C LEU A 187 15.20 15.65 -2.34
N THR A 188 14.96 14.70 -3.25
CA THR A 188 15.05 14.91 -4.70
C THR A 188 13.66 15.20 -5.28
N ASN A 189 13.62 15.45 -6.59
CA ASN A 189 12.39 15.60 -7.36
C ASN A 189 12.00 14.32 -8.12
N SER A 190 12.65 13.19 -7.85
CA SER A 190 12.29 11.89 -8.41
C SER A 190 11.11 11.28 -7.68
N VAL A 191 10.30 10.48 -8.38
CA VAL A 191 9.28 9.66 -7.71
C VAL A 191 9.99 8.70 -6.75
N SER A 192 9.54 8.65 -5.51
CA SER A 192 10.13 7.81 -4.47
C SER A 192 9.08 7.40 -3.44
N ILE A 193 9.33 6.25 -2.82
CA ILE A 193 8.59 5.77 -1.66
C ILE A 193 9.19 6.40 -0.42
N HIS A 194 8.35 7.04 0.39
CA HIS A 194 8.71 7.54 1.71
C HIS A 194 7.83 6.86 2.75
N THR A 195 8.47 6.14 3.66
CA THR A 195 7.84 5.48 4.80
C THR A 195 8.18 6.26 6.06
N GLN A 196 7.18 6.77 6.78
CA GLN A 196 7.38 7.40 8.08
C GLN A 196 6.70 6.59 9.17
N SER A 197 7.46 6.29 10.22
CA SER A 197 6.95 5.64 11.42
C SER A 197 6.97 6.64 12.56
N PHE A 198 5.83 6.79 13.23
CA PHE A 198 5.66 7.57 14.44
C PHE A 198 5.33 6.63 15.59
N THR A 199 6.09 6.65 16.68
CA THR A 199 5.95 5.71 17.81
C THR A 199 5.53 6.43 19.10
N GLY A 200 5.04 5.69 20.10
CA GLY A 200 4.69 6.27 21.40
C GLY A 200 5.90 6.62 22.29
N THR A 201 7.12 6.35 21.83
CA THR A 201 8.35 6.43 22.63
C THR A 201 9.41 7.30 21.97
N THR A 202 10.35 7.82 22.75
CA THR A 202 11.40 8.72 22.26
C THR A 202 12.65 7.95 21.82
N PRO A 203 13.25 8.23 20.64
CA PRO A 203 12.77 9.15 19.62
C PRO A 203 11.54 8.58 18.89
N PHE A 204 10.56 9.43 18.57
CA PHE A 204 9.29 8.93 18.05
C PHE A 204 9.16 8.96 16.55
N HIS A 205 10.07 9.57 15.79
CA HIS A 205 9.89 9.77 14.35
C HIS A 205 11.05 9.18 13.56
N PHE A 206 10.71 8.44 12.52
CA PHE A 206 11.65 7.74 11.66
C PHE A 206 11.25 7.92 10.20
N LEU A 207 12.23 7.86 9.30
CA LEU A 207 12.02 8.00 7.87
C LEU A 207 12.82 6.94 7.12
N ARG A 208 12.18 6.31 6.14
CA ARG A 208 12.81 5.49 5.12
C ARG A 208 12.48 6.04 3.75
N THR A 209 13.44 5.93 2.83
CA THR A 209 13.25 6.27 1.43
C THR A 209 13.70 5.08 0.59
N ASN A 210 12.81 4.59 -0.27
CA ASN A 210 13.08 3.46 -1.17
C ASN A 210 13.72 2.25 -0.45
N GLY A 211 13.16 1.86 0.70
CA GLY A 211 13.64 0.72 1.49
C GLY A 211 14.89 0.97 2.35
N GLN A 212 15.44 2.19 2.36
CA GLN A 212 16.63 2.55 3.15
C GLN A 212 16.30 3.50 4.30
N ASP A 213 16.80 3.21 5.49
CA ASP A 213 16.70 4.10 6.65
C ASP A 213 17.42 5.43 6.39
N GLN A 214 16.76 6.52 6.75
CA GLN A 214 17.30 7.87 6.66
C GLN A 214 17.67 8.39 8.04
N THR A 215 18.77 9.15 8.11
CA THR A 215 19.11 9.88 9.33
C THR A 215 18.22 11.11 9.46
N VAL A 216 17.53 11.22 10.60
CA VAL A 216 16.67 12.35 10.94
C VAL A 216 16.97 12.84 12.35
N ASP A 217 16.88 14.15 12.58
CA ASP A 217 17.05 14.72 13.91
C ASP A 217 15.93 14.23 14.84
N ALA A 218 16.31 13.74 16.01
CA ALA A 218 15.38 13.14 16.95
C ALA A 218 14.41 14.17 17.57
N HIS A 219 13.11 13.83 17.56
CA HIS A 219 12.13 14.39 18.48
C HIS A 219 12.07 13.52 19.75
N ASN A 220 12.06 14.13 20.94
CA ASN A 220 12.32 13.45 22.20
C ASN A 220 11.27 13.70 23.30
N SER A 221 10.03 14.04 22.95
CA SER A 221 8.89 14.03 23.88
C SER A 221 7.82 13.06 23.40
N ALA A 222 6.85 12.75 24.25
CA ALA A 222 5.68 11.96 23.82
C ALA A 222 4.85 12.76 22.80
N ILE A 223 4.33 12.06 21.80
CA ILE A 223 3.44 12.66 20.81
C ILE A 223 1.99 12.17 21.00
N ASN A 224 1.05 13.07 20.76
CA ASN A 224 -0.36 12.80 20.71
C ASN A 224 -0.92 13.55 19.49
N ILE A 225 -1.45 12.82 18.52
CA ILE A 225 -1.75 13.32 17.18
C ILE A 225 -3.26 13.27 16.98
N GLY A 226 -3.89 14.40 16.68
CA GLY A 226 -5.32 14.41 16.32
C GLY A 226 -5.62 13.61 15.04
N SER A 227 -6.89 13.27 14.82
CA SER A 227 -7.38 12.48 13.68
C SER A 227 -7.58 13.25 12.36
N GLU A 228 -7.26 14.54 12.37
CA GLU A 228 -7.43 15.41 11.21
C GLU A 228 -6.30 15.24 10.20
N ILE A 229 -6.61 15.13 8.92
CA ILE A 229 -5.63 15.15 7.82
C ILE A 229 -5.85 16.37 6.92
N ASN A 230 -4.76 17.06 6.61
CA ASN A 230 -4.66 17.99 5.49
C ASN A 230 -3.68 17.40 4.47
N LEU A 231 -4.15 17.07 3.27
CA LEU A 231 -3.32 16.64 2.15
C LEU A 231 -3.12 17.82 1.20
N GLY A 232 -1.89 18.07 0.74
CA GLY A 232 -1.50 19.16 -0.15
C GLY A 232 -1.15 20.48 0.54
N ARG A 233 -1.18 20.54 1.88
CA ARG A 233 -0.82 21.74 2.64
C ARG A 233 -0.52 21.46 4.10
N TYR A 234 0.01 22.48 4.79
CA TYR A 234 0.12 22.49 6.25
C TYR A 234 -1.24 22.59 6.97
N ALA A 235 -1.89 23.76 7.02
CA ALA A 235 -3.18 23.93 7.71
C ALA A 235 -3.96 25.14 7.19
N ASN A 236 -5.24 25.27 7.53
CA ASN A 236 -5.99 26.51 7.27
C ASN A 236 -5.86 27.44 8.49
N PRO A 237 -5.44 28.73 8.36
CA PRO A 237 -5.14 29.50 7.15
C PRO A 237 -3.66 29.52 6.71
N LEU A 238 -2.77 28.79 7.39
CA LEU A 238 -1.32 28.77 7.09
C LEU A 238 -1.00 27.99 5.81
N ARG A 239 -0.84 28.72 4.70
CA ARG A 239 -0.65 28.14 3.36
C ARG A 239 0.81 27.85 3.06
N HIS A 240 1.18 26.59 3.24
CA HIS A 240 2.38 26.00 2.68
C HIS A 240 1.95 24.93 1.67
N PRO A 241 1.50 25.33 0.47
CA PRO A 241 0.97 24.40 -0.53
C PRO A 241 2.05 23.45 -1.01
N PHE A 242 1.66 22.21 -1.29
CA PHE A 242 2.52 21.24 -1.96
C PHE A 242 2.63 21.56 -3.45
N ASP A 243 3.85 21.54 -3.98
CA ASP A 243 4.13 21.61 -5.42
C ASP A 243 4.76 20.28 -5.87
N GLY A 244 3.92 19.39 -6.40
CA GLY A 244 4.32 18.03 -6.71
C GLY A 244 3.16 17.08 -6.95
N LYS A 245 3.49 15.80 -7.12
CA LYS A 245 2.51 14.75 -7.43
C LYS A 245 2.53 13.64 -6.39
N LEU A 246 1.34 13.16 -6.05
CA LEU A 246 1.10 12.02 -5.17
C LEU A 246 0.46 10.87 -5.97
N LEU A 247 1.11 9.72 -5.98
CA LEU A 247 0.61 8.52 -6.65
C LEU A 247 -0.20 7.66 -5.69
N GLU A 248 0.29 7.50 -4.46
CA GLU A 248 -0.35 6.66 -3.45
C GLU A 248 -0.01 7.15 -2.04
N MET A 249 -0.99 7.10 -1.14
CA MET A 249 -0.84 7.33 0.28
C MET A 249 -1.57 6.25 1.06
N ILE A 250 -0.89 5.64 2.02
CA ILE A 250 -1.45 4.63 2.93
C ILE A 250 -1.14 5.07 4.35
N ILE A 251 -2.12 4.97 5.25
CA ILE A 251 -1.98 5.34 6.66
C ILE A 251 -2.47 4.19 7.54
N PHE A 252 -1.60 3.71 8.43
CA PHE A 252 -1.95 2.73 9.46
C PHE A 252 -2.03 3.37 10.84
N SER A 253 -2.99 2.94 11.67
CA SER A 253 -3.19 3.41 13.05
C SER A 253 -2.20 2.84 14.06
N SER A 254 -1.21 2.08 13.60
CA SER A 254 -0.21 1.38 14.40
C SER A 254 1.08 1.29 13.59
N ASN A 255 2.22 1.15 14.27
CA ASN A 255 3.45 0.82 13.57
C ASN A 255 3.39 -0.62 13.04
N LEU A 256 3.75 -0.78 11.77
CA LEU A 256 3.93 -2.11 11.19
C LEU A 256 5.26 -2.68 11.70
N ASN A 257 5.32 -4.01 11.75
CA ASN A 257 6.59 -4.69 11.99
C ASN A 257 7.50 -4.58 10.74
N VAL A 258 8.78 -4.91 10.89
CA VAL A 258 9.77 -4.73 9.81
C VAL A 258 9.39 -5.57 8.60
N THR A 259 8.93 -6.81 8.81
CA THR A 259 8.51 -7.72 7.75
C THR A 259 7.39 -7.13 6.89
N GLN A 260 6.32 -6.66 7.53
CA GLN A 260 5.19 -6.02 6.87
C GLN A 260 5.63 -4.79 6.08
N ARG A 261 6.53 -3.98 6.65
CA ARG A 261 7.06 -2.79 5.99
C ARG A 261 7.85 -3.15 4.74
N VAL A 262 8.72 -4.16 4.80
CA VAL A 262 9.50 -4.63 3.64
C VAL A 262 8.57 -5.13 2.53
N ILE A 263 7.54 -5.93 2.85
CA ILE A 263 6.58 -6.42 1.86
C ILE A 263 5.84 -5.27 1.19
N LEU A 264 5.38 -4.29 1.96
CA LEU A 264 4.65 -3.15 1.43
C LEU A 264 5.54 -2.21 0.61
N GLU A 265 6.80 -2.00 1.01
CA GLU A 265 7.79 -1.24 0.23
C GLU A 265 8.05 -1.92 -1.13
N ASN A 266 8.17 -3.25 -1.18
CA ASN A 266 8.30 -4.01 -2.43
C ASN A 266 7.03 -3.90 -3.29
N HIS A 267 5.85 -4.06 -2.70
CA HIS A 267 4.57 -3.87 -3.41
C HIS A 267 4.52 -2.52 -4.15
N LEU A 268 4.86 -1.44 -3.46
CA LEU A 268 4.88 -0.10 -4.05
C LEU A 268 6.00 0.05 -5.09
N ALA A 269 7.16 -0.57 -4.86
CA ALA A 269 8.28 -0.52 -5.79
C ALA A 269 7.94 -1.19 -7.12
N SER A 270 7.40 -2.41 -7.08
CA SER A 270 6.97 -3.17 -8.26
C SER A 270 5.88 -2.44 -9.03
N LYS A 271 4.85 -1.94 -8.32
CA LYS A 271 3.72 -1.21 -8.92
C LYS A 271 4.18 0.03 -9.67
N TYR A 272 5.08 0.82 -9.08
CA TYR A 272 5.52 2.08 -9.67
C TYR A 272 6.86 1.99 -10.43
N ALA A 273 7.39 0.79 -10.66
CA ALA A 273 8.70 0.55 -11.27
C ALA A 273 9.81 1.41 -10.64
N LEU A 274 9.88 1.41 -9.31
CA LEU A 274 10.87 2.16 -8.54
C LEU A 274 12.00 1.22 -8.10
N THR A 275 13.23 1.72 -8.14
CA THR A 275 14.37 0.95 -7.64
C THR A 275 14.40 0.99 -6.11
N MET A 276 14.41 -0.19 -5.50
CA MET A 276 14.70 -0.36 -4.07
C MET A 276 16.21 -0.23 -3.82
N ALA A 277 16.57 0.60 -2.85
CA ALA A 277 17.96 0.78 -2.46
C ALA A 277 18.40 -0.24 -1.39
N ALA A 278 17.46 -0.86 -0.68
CA ALA A 278 17.63 -2.04 0.17
C ALA A 278 16.33 -2.84 0.20
N ASN A 279 16.44 -4.06 0.72
CA ASN A 279 15.30 -4.94 0.99
C ASN A 279 14.41 -5.14 -0.24
N ASP A 280 15.04 -5.19 -1.42
CA ASP A 280 14.39 -5.69 -2.63
C ASP A 280 14.25 -7.21 -2.50
N LYS A 281 13.02 -7.70 -2.53
CA LYS A 281 12.63 -9.09 -2.26
C LYS A 281 11.85 -9.69 -3.43
N PHE A 282 11.71 -8.99 -4.56
CA PHE A 282 10.93 -9.47 -5.71
C PHE A 282 11.59 -9.17 -7.05
N ALA A 283 12.42 -10.09 -7.54
CA ALA A 283 13.16 -9.95 -8.79
C ALA A 283 12.30 -9.99 -10.07
N HIS A 284 10.98 -10.20 -9.94
CA HIS A 284 10.05 -10.36 -11.06
C HIS A 284 9.18 -9.11 -11.31
N ASP A 285 9.58 -7.94 -10.80
CA ASP A 285 8.91 -6.66 -11.03
C ASP A 285 8.57 -6.44 -12.52
N VAL A 286 9.53 -6.73 -13.39
CA VAL A 286 9.36 -6.60 -14.84
C VAL A 286 8.45 -7.71 -15.35
N GLY A 287 7.26 -7.31 -15.74
CA GLY A 287 6.27 -8.19 -16.34
C GLY A 287 5.45 -8.99 -15.35
N HIS A 288 5.79 -9.04 -14.05
CA HIS A 288 4.94 -9.65 -13.01
C HIS A 288 4.77 -8.78 -11.75
N GLY A 289 5.08 -7.49 -11.83
CA GLY A 289 4.99 -6.54 -10.71
C GLY A 289 3.57 -6.10 -10.32
N ASN A 290 2.51 -6.70 -10.88
CA ASN A 290 1.14 -6.34 -10.51
C ASN A 290 0.73 -7.06 -9.22
N ASP A 291 0.09 -6.30 -8.33
CA ASP A 291 -0.43 -6.75 -7.03
C ASP A 291 0.56 -7.60 -6.22
N VAL A 292 1.84 -7.22 -6.25
CA VAL A 292 2.89 -7.91 -5.50
C VAL A 292 2.51 -7.98 -4.03
N THR A 293 2.51 -9.19 -3.50
CA THR A 293 2.02 -9.56 -2.16
C THR A 293 3.04 -10.53 -1.57
N GLY A 294 3.16 -10.64 -0.25
CA GLY A 294 4.16 -11.55 0.31
C GLY A 294 3.86 -12.05 1.71
N ILE A 295 4.61 -13.08 2.11
CA ILE A 295 4.79 -13.51 3.50
C ILE A 295 6.28 -13.42 3.83
N GLY A 296 6.62 -13.30 5.12
CA GLY A 296 8.01 -13.22 5.54
C GLY A 296 8.22 -13.22 7.05
N GLN A 297 9.47 -13.19 7.45
CA GLN A 297 9.88 -13.11 8.84
C GLN A 297 11.25 -12.44 9.00
N GLU A 298 11.36 -11.53 9.97
CA GLU A 298 12.63 -10.99 10.48
C GLU A 298 12.96 -11.57 11.86
N SER A 299 11.94 -11.96 12.63
CA SER A 299 12.07 -12.73 13.87
C SER A 299 10.75 -13.45 14.18
N ALA A 300 10.76 -14.41 15.10
CA ALA A 300 9.53 -15.08 15.57
C ALA A 300 8.41 -14.14 16.07
N THR A 301 8.71 -12.88 16.39
CA THR A 301 7.73 -11.83 16.78
C THR A 301 7.55 -10.73 15.75
N ASP A 302 8.34 -10.73 14.69
CA ASP A 302 8.29 -9.81 13.54
C ASP A 302 8.12 -10.67 12.28
N ASN A 303 6.86 -11.04 12.02
CA ASN A 303 6.50 -11.91 10.91
C ASN A 303 5.18 -11.48 10.27
N HIS A 304 4.93 -12.06 9.10
CA HIS A 304 3.71 -11.90 8.34
C HIS A 304 3.46 -13.18 7.56
N THR A 305 2.60 -14.06 8.08
CA THR A 305 2.52 -15.47 7.65
C THR A 305 1.27 -15.83 6.85
N ASP A 306 0.41 -14.85 6.57
CA ASP A 306 -0.83 -15.03 5.81
C ASP A 306 -1.14 -13.75 5.04
N SER A 307 -1.10 -13.84 3.71
CA SER A 307 -1.27 -12.69 2.84
C SER A 307 -2.00 -13.03 1.55
N ARG A 308 -2.78 -12.08 1.05
CA ARG A 308 -3.53 -12.19 -0.21
C ARG A 308 -3.50 -10.89 -1.02
N GLY A 309 -3.52 -9.74 -0.35
CA GLY A 309 -3.68 -8.46 -1.02
C GLY A 309 -5.05 -8.34 -1.70
N ALA A 310 -5.08 -7.56 -2.78
CA ALA A 310 -6.28 -7.30 -3.57
C ALA A 310 -6.56 -8.38 -4.64
N SER A 311 -5.60 -9.27 -4.90
CA SER A 311 -5.68 -10.30 -5.94
C SER A 311 -6.33 -11.60 -5.44
N ILE A 312 -6.35 -12.63 -6.28
CA ILE A 312 -7.06 -13.89 -6.01
C ILE A 312 -6.21 -14.95 -5.31
N VAL A 313 -4.88 -14.78 -5.24
CA VAL A 313 -3.96 -15.77 -4.65
C VAL A 313 -3.63 -15.40 -3.22
N GLN A 314 -3.99 -16.28 -2.29
CA GLN A 314 -3.56 -16.23 -0.90
C GLN A 314 -2.54 -17.32 -0.64
N ILE A 315 -1.42 -16.97 0.01
CA ILE A 315 -0.43 -17.94 0.49
C ILE A 315 -0.29 -17.77 2.01
N SER A 316 -0.30 -18.90 2.72
CA SER A 316 -0.25 -18.92 4.18
C SER A 316 0.38 -20.20 4.73
N ALA A 317 0.61 -20.21 6.04
CA ALA A 317 0.99 -21.41 6.81
C ALA A 317 2.27 -22.10 6.30
N ALA A 318 3.27 -21.33 5.89
CA ALA A 318 4.64 -21.83 5.73
C ALA A 318 5.13 -22.35 7.08
N ASN A 319 5.59 -23.61 7.12
CA ASN A 319 6.00 -24.27 8.37
C ASN A 319 7.51 -24.24 8.62
N ASP A 320 8.25 -23.58 7.73
CA ASP A 320 9.70 -23.47 7.73
C ASP A 320 10.06 -22.04 7.30
N LEU A 321 9.43 -21.04 7.94
CA LEU A 321 9.69 -19.63 7.68
C LEU A 321 10.68 -19.11 8.74
N GLU A 322 11.95 -19.05 8.36
CA GLU A 322 13.08 -18.66 9.19
C GLU A 322 13.32 -17.14 9.19
N ASP A 323 14.17 -16.68 10.10
CA ASP A 323 14.52 -15.26 10.21
C ASP A 323 15.27 -14.78 8.94
N GLY A 324 14.76 -13.72 8.33
CA GLY A 324 15.27 -13.12 7.10
C GLY A 324 14.63 -13.66 5.82
N GLU A 325 13.71 -14.63 5.91
CA GLU A 325 13.05 -15.25 4.76
C GLU A 325 11.78 -14.55 4.31
N TYR A 326 11.61 -14.47 2.99
CA TYR A 326 10.47 -13.82 2.34
C TYR A 326 10.04 -14.62 1.11
N LEU A 327 8.73 -14.77 0.94
CA LEU A 327 8.12 -15.21 -0.31
C LEU A 327 7.19 -14.11 -0.80
N LEU A 328 7.56 -13.49 -1.92
CA LEU A 328 6.71 -12.52 -2.59
C LEU A 328 6.18 -13.15 -3.89
N TRP A 329 4.97 -12.77 -4.27
CA TRP A 329 4.36 -13.17 -5.53
C TRP A 329 3.63 -12.01 -6.17
N GLY A 330 3.65 -11.98 -7.49
CA GLY A 330 2.95 -11.00 -8.32
C GLY A 330 2.53 -11.63 -9.64
N HIS A 331 1.79 -10.89 -10.46
CA HIS A 331 1.27 -11.40 -11.72
C HIS A 331 1.46 -10.46 -12.90
N ASP A 332 1.28 -11.03 -14.10
CA ASP A 332 1.44 -10.34 -15.37
C ASP A 332 0.29 -9.40 -15.77
N GLY A 333 -0.84 -9.50 -15.06
CA GLY A 333 -2.03 -8.70 -15.35
C GLY A 333 -2.81 -9.20 -16.57
N GLY A 334 -2.62 -10.46 -16.97
CA GLY A 334 -3.37 -11.11 -18.05
C GLY A 334 -4.87 -11.25 -17.79
N GLY A 335 -5.31 -11.03 -16.54
CA GLY A 335 -6.70 -11.09 -16.11
C GLY A 335 -7.23 -12.51 -15.93
N THR A 336 -8.44 -12.63 -15.37
CA THR A 336 -9.04 -13.93 -14.99
C THR A 336 -9.74 -14.68 -16.12
N GLY A 337 -9.57 -14.22 -17.36
CA GLY A 337 -10.04 -14.92 -18.56
C GLY A 337 -9.32 -16.26 -18.77
N THR A 338 -9.74 -17.00 -19.79
CA THR A 338 -9.20 -18.34 -20.09
C THR A 338 -8.45 -18.39 -21.41
N ASP A 339 -7.36 -19.16 -21.44
CA ASP A 339 -6.57 -19.48 -22.63
C ASP A 339 -6.43 -20.99 -22.84
N THR A 340 -6.14 -21.38 -24.08
CA THR A 340 -5.80 -22.74 -24.52
C THR A 340 -4.31 -22.88 -24.90
N THR A 341 -3.55 -21.78 -24.96
CA THR A 341 -2.10 -21.85 -25.16
C THR A 341 -1.40 -22.46 -23.95
N GLU A 342 -0.29 -23.17 -24.18
CA GLU A 342 0.52 -23.84 -23.14
C GLU A 342 -0.25 -24.85 -22.26
N VAL A 343 -1.48 -25.20 -22.65
CA VAL A 343 -2.24 -26.29 -22.08
C VAL A 343 -1.83 -27.59 -22.78
N PRO A 344 -1.46 -28.66 -22.05
CA PRO A 344 -1.09 -29.92 -22.70
C PRO A 344 -2.23 -30.43 -23.58
N ALA A 345 -1.89 -30.93 -24.77
CA ALA A 345 -2.86 -31.28 -25.82
C ALA A 345 -3.97 -32.23 -25.35
N ALA A 346 -3.68 -33.13 -24.39
CA ALA A 346 -4.66 -34.04 -23.81
C ALA A 346 -5.79 -33.31 -23.06
N TYR A 347 -5.50 -32.16 -22.42
CA TYR A 347 -6.50 -31.35 -21.73
C TYR A 347 -7.27 -30.47 -22.72
N VAL A 348 -6.60 -29.87 -23.71
CA VAL A 348 -7.27 -29.07 -24.76
C VAL A 348 -8.31 -29.90 -25.52
N ALA A 349 -7.99 -31.15 -25.85
CA ALA A 349 -8.92 -32.08 -26.50
C ALA A 349 -10.17 -32.39 -25.64
N ALA A 350 -10.05 -32.23 -24.32
CA ALA A 350 -11.13 -32.35 -23.34
C ALA A 350 -11.70 -30.98 -22.93
N THR A 351 -11.59 -29.95 -23.78
CA THR A 351 -12.04 -28.56 -23.52
C THR A 351 -11.34 -27.84 -22.36
N GLY A 352 -10.18 -28.35 -21.92
CA GLY A 352 -9.38 -27.76 -20.84
C GLY A 352 -8.78 -26.41 -21.22
N GLN A 353 -8.81 -25.48 -20.27
CA GLN A 353 -8.29 -24.12 -20.39
C GLN A 353 -7.47 -23.76 -19.15
N LYS A 354 -6.51 -22.84 -19.30
CA LYS A 354 -5.78 -22.19 -18.19
C LYS A 354 -6.28 -20.75 -17.99
N MET A 355 -5.92 -20.12 -16.88
CA MET A 355 -6.15 -18.68 -16.73
C MET A 355 -5.16 -17.90 -17.60
N ASN A 356 -5.57 -16.76 -18.14
CA ASN A 356 -4.66 -15.87 -18.87
C ASN A 356 -3.57 -15.32 -17.96
N GLN A 357 -3.96 -14.97 -16.73
CA GLN A 357 -3.05 -14.43 -15.73
C GLN A 357 -2.06 -15.49 -15.26
N GLU A 358 -0.79 -15.10 -15.21
CA GLU A 358 0.30 -15.91 -14.71
C GLU A 358 0.92 -15.25 -13.48
N TRP A 359 1.28 -16.07 -12.50
CA TRP A 359 1.96 -15.62 -11.29
C TRP A 359 3.41 -16.08 -11.28
N ARG A 360 4.27 -15.21 -10.76
CA ARG A 360 5.64 -15.54 -10.38
C ARG A 360 5.79 -15.38 -8.89
N VAL A 361 6.59 -16.27 -8.30
CA VAL A 361 6.98 -16.21 -6.91
C VAL A 361 8.49 -15.98 -6.85
N ASP A 362 8.94 -15.23 -5.85
CA ASP A 362 10.34 -15.07 -5.53
C ASP A 362 10.54 -15.41 -4.05
N LEU A 363 11.53 -16.28 -3.81
CA LEU A 363 11.94 -16.69 -2.46
C LEU A 363 13.31 -16.08 -2.21
N SER A 364 13.43 -15.32 -1.13
CA SER A 364 14.67 -14.66 -0.77
C SER A 364 14.98 -14.81 0.72
N GLY A 365 16.26 -14.85 1.04
CA GLY A 365 16.75 -15.07 2.40
C GLY A 365 16.89 -16.55 2.78
N GLY A 366 17.37 -16.78 4.01
CA GLY A 366 17.49 -18.09 4.65
C GLY A 366 18.11 -19.19 3.80
N ASP A 367 17.53 -20.39 3.86
CA ASP A 367 18.07 -21.60 3.25
C ASP A 367 17.46 -21.94 1.87
N ASN A 368 16.55 -21.09 1.38
CA ASN A 368 15.77 -21.22 0.15
C ASN A 368 14.74 -22.39 0.16
N THR A 369 14.22 -22.76 1.33
CA THR A 369 12.97 -23.52 1.45
C THR A 369 11.99 -22.78 2.36
N LEU A 370 10.70 -23.06 2.22
CA LEU A 370 9.64 -22.62 3.15
C LEU A 370 8.80 -23.79 3.65
N GLY A 371 9.31 -25.01 3.43
CA GLY A 371 8.64 -26.25 3.74
C GLY A 371 7.32 -26.38 2.98
N THR A 372 6.26 -26.70 3.71
CA THR A 372 4.90 -26.79 3.16
C THR A 372 4.14 -25.51 3.40
N MET A 373 3.34 -25.09 2.42
CA MET A 373 2.48 -23.91 2.48
C MET A 373 1.09 -24.24 1.96
N THR A 374 0.11 -23.42 2.34
CA THR A 374 -1.24 -23.46 1.80
C THR A 374 -1.41 -22.36 0.75
N ILE A 375 -1.88 -22.73 -0.44
CA ILE A 375 -2.21 -21.81 -1.52
C ILE A 375 -3.71 -21.89 -1.79
N VAL A 376 -4.39 -20.75 -1.76
CA VAL A 376 -5.83 -20.63 -2.03
C VAL A 376 -6.04 -19.67 -3.19
N PHE A 377 -6.90 -20.08 -4.13
CA PHE A 377 -7.38 -19.23 -5.22
C PHE A 377 -8.84 -18.84 -4.95
N ASP A 378 -9.10 -17.55 -4.83
CA ASP A 378 -10.46 -17.01 -4.80
C ASP A 378 -11.02 -16.95 -6.23
N LEU A 379 -11.78 -17.98 -6.60
CA LEU A 379 -12.42 -18.09 -7.92
C LEU A 379 -13.83 -17.48 -7.95
N THR A 380 -14.22 -16.72 -6.92
CA THR A 380 -15.55 -16.11 -6.87
C THR A 380 -15.74 -15.19 -8.08
N GLY A 381 -16.80 -15.44 -8.85
CA GLY A 381 -17.09 -14.69 -10.08
C GLY A 381 -16.25 -15.07 -11.29
N ALA A 382 -15.26 -15.95 -11.15
CA ALA A 382 -14.57 -16.57 -12.28
C ALA A 382 -15.38 -17.78 -12.78
N MET A 383 -15.63 -17.87 -14.09
CA MET A 383 -16.24 -19.06 -14.69
C MET A 383 -15.18 -20.15 -14.90
N PHE A 384 -14.51 -20.56 -13.82
CA PHE A 384 -13.59 -21.70 -13.85
C PHE A 384 -14.33 -22.98 -13.48
N GLY A 385 -14.22 -24.01 -14.31
CA GLY A 385 -14.66 -25.37 -13.95
C GLY A 385 -16.18 -25.57 -13.86
N LEU A 386 -16.98 -24.91 -14.71
CA LEU A 386 -18.30 -25.47 -15.02
C LEU A 386 -18.05 -26.79 -15.76
N ASP A 387 -18.07 -27.90 -15.01
CA ASP A 387 -18.14 -29.23 -15.60
C ASP A 387 -19.29 -29.22 -16.60
N ALA A 388 -19.00 -29.58 -17.85
CA ALA A 388 -20.04 -29.74 -18.86
C ALA A 388 -21.07 -30.73 -18.32
N ALA A 389 -22.31 -30.25 -18.15
CA ALA A 389 -23.43 -31.05 -17.64
C ALA A 389 -23.74 -32.26 -18.53
#